data_AF-A0A1E7DRN6-F1
#
_entry.id   AF-A0A1E7DRN6-F1
#
_cell.length_a   1.000
_cell.length_b   1.000
_cell.length_c   1.000
_cell.angle_alpha   90.00
_cell.angle_beta   90.00
_cell.angle_gamma   90.00
#
_symmetry.space_group_name_H-M   'P 1'
#
loop_
_entity.id
_entity.type
_entity.pdbx_description
1 polymer ?
#
loop_
_entity_poly.entity_id
_entity_poly.type
_entity_poly.pdbx_seq_one_letter_code
_entity_poly.pdbx_strand_id
1 'polypeptide(L)'
;MFIKYCEKPSSILQTEILLERISPHHKAIPALKKQLHQEQAGYQGKKQVDFYLRELPHRHFLFLHDLRLKTEMGTFFQIDTLVLTGKTAIILEVKNYADSLH
;
A
#
# COMPACT_ATOMS: atom_id res chain seq x y z
N MET A 1 -10.53 -13.75 8.01
CA MET A 1 -9.61 -13.34 9.08
C MET A 1 -8.50 -12.51 8.46
N PHE A 2 -8.18 -11.35 9.04
CA PHE A 2 -7.01 -10.55 8.65
C PHE A 2 -5.84 -10.91 9.58
N ILE A 3 -4.69 -11.27 9.00
CA ILE A 3 -3.46 -11.49 9.78
C ILE A 3 -2.63 -10.20 9.87
N LYS A 4 -2.62 -9.43 8.79
CA LYS A 4 -1.92 -8.15 8.70
C LYS A 4 -2.86 -7.15 8.06
N TYR A 5 -3.03 -5.98 8.68
CA TYR A 5 -3.94 -4.93 8.25
C TYR A 5 -3.27 -3.96 7.27
N CYS A 6 -4.09 -3.23 6.50
CA CYS A 6 -3.62 -2.13 5.66
C CYS A 6 -3.23 -0.93 6.54
N GLU A 7 -1.93 -0.77 6.78
CA GLU A 7 -1.38 0.32 7.59
C GLU A 7 -0.81 1.43 6.72
N LYS A 8 -0.75 2.65 7.27
CA LYS A 8 -0.13 3.77 6.58
C LYS A 8 1.38 3.50 6.45
N PRO A 9 1.96 3.51 5.23
CA PRO A 9 3.37 3.26 5.04
C PRO A 9 4.25 4.25 5.83
N SER A 10 5.35 3.76 6.37
CA SER A 10 6.32 4.59 7.11
C SER A 10 6.93 5.68 6.24
N SER A 11 7.09 5.45 4.94
CA SER A 11 7.58 6.45 3.98
C SER A 11 6.67 7.69 3.91
N ILE A 12 5.35 7.51 3.98
CA ILE A 12 4.39 8.61 4.01
C ILE A 12 4.57 9.41 5.29
N LEU A 13 4.61 8.73 6.44
CA LEU A 13 4.81 9.38 7.75
C LEU A 13 6.13 10.16 7.81
N GLN A 14 7.21 9.56 7.32
CA GLN A 14 8.53 10.19 7.26
C GLN A 14 8.53 11.42 6.35
N THR A 15 7.88 11.33 5.19
CA THR A 15 7.82 12.44 4.22
C THR A 15 6.95 13.59 4.74
N GLU A 16 5.84 13.31 5.41
CA GLU A 16 5.01 14.31 6.09
C GLU A 16 5.82 15.07 7.14
N ILE A 17 6.50 14.35 8.03
CA ILE A 17 7.35 14.95 9.08
C ILE A 17 8.51 15.75 8.46
N LEU A 18 9.12 15.24 7.39
CA LEU A 18 10.22 15.93 6.71
C LEU A 18 9.75 17.24 6.10
N LEU A 19 8.58 17.25 5.45
CA LEU A 19 8.00 18.46 4.87
C LEU A 19 7.65 19.52 5.92
N GLU A 20 7.29 19.11 7.14
CA GLU A 20 7.06 20.02 8.26
C GLU A 20 8.36 20.62 8.83
N ARG A 21 9.47 19.88 8.75
CA ARG A 21 10.75 20.25 9.38
C ARG A 21 11.72 20.97 8.45
N ILE A 22 11.58 20.80 7.14
CA ILE A 22 12.49 21.37 6.16
C ILE A 22 12.29 22.88 6.01
N SER A 23 13.36 23.62 5.69
CA SER A 23 13.26 25.06 5.44
C SER A 23 12.22 25.36 4.35
N PRO A 24 11.32 26.36 4.52
CA PRO A 24 10.25 26.67 3.57
C PRO A 24 10.70 26.95 2.13
N HIS A 25 11.97 27.32 1.92
CA HIS A 25 12.54 27.63 0.61
C HIS A 25 13.46 26.51 0.08
N HIS A 26 13.43 25.33 0.71
CA HIS A 26 14.28 24.23 0.30
C HIS A 26 13.84 23.67 -1.07
N LYS A 27 14.80 23.55 -1.99
CA LYS A 27 14.56 23.13 -3.39
C LYS A 27 13.93 21.75 -3.54
N ALA A 28 14.04 20.89 -2.53
CA ALA A 28 13.47 19.54 -2.54
C ALA A 28 11.95 19.48 -2.24
N ILE A 29 11.34 20.57 -1.73
CA ILE A 29 9.92 20.58 -1.35
C ILE A 29 9.00 20.11 -2.49
N PRO A 30 9.13 20.59 -3.75
CA PRO A 30 8.27 20.14 -4.84
C PRO A 30 8.37 18.63 -5.09
N ALA A 31 9.59 18.08 -5.04
CA ALA A 31 9.82 16.65 -5.23
C ALA A 31 9.21 15.82 -4.09
N LEU A 32 9.41 16.26 -2.84
CA LEU A 32 8.84 15.61 -1.65
C LEU A 32 7.30 15.64 -1.66
N LYS A 33 6.69 16.77 -2.04
CA LYS A 33 5.23 16.88 -2.17
C LYS A 33 4.69 15.96 -3.27
N LYS A 34 5.38 15.87 -4.41
CA LYS A 34 5.01 14.95 -5.49
C LYS A 34 5.09 13.49 -5.03
N GLN A 35 6.18 13.11 -4.38
CA GLN A 35 6.35 11.77 -3.82
C GLN A 35 5.25 11.46 -2.79
N LEU A 36 5.00 12.38 -1.85
CA LEU A 36 3.95 12.23 -0.84
C LEU A 36 2.58 12.02 -1.49
N HIS A 37 2.25 12.81 -2.52
CA HIS A 37 1.00 12.69 -3.24
C HIS A 37 0.83 11.32 -3.90
N GLN A 38 1.87 10.82 -4.58
CA GLN A 38 1.86 9.51 -5.23
C GLN A 38 1.73 8.36 -4.22
N GLU A 39 2.47 8.41 -3.12
CA GLU A 39 2.38 7.40 -2.07
C GLU A 39 1.01 7.43 -1.36
N GLN A 40 0.46 8.61 -1.09
CA GLN A 40 -0.88 8.77 -0.54
C GLN A 40 -1.95 8.22 -1.48
N ALA A 41 -1.86 8.47 -2.78
CA ALA A 41 -2.76 7.88 -3.76
C ALA A 41 -2.73 6.35 -3.71
N GLY A 42 -1.54 5.75 -3.72
CA GLY A 42 -1.37 4.30 -3.58
C GLY A 42 -2.01 3.77 -2.29
N TYR A 43 -1.75 4.44 -1.16
CA TYR A 43 -2.33 4.07 0.14
C TYR A 43 -3.86 4.17 0.15
N GLN A 44 -4.45 5.21 -0.45
CA GLN A 44 -5.91 5.33 -0.55
C GLN A 44 -6.52 4.21 -1.41
N GLY A 45 -5.85 3.82 -2.50
CA GLY A 45 -6.28 2.68 -3.31
C GLY A 45 -6.33 1.39 -2.48
N LYS A 46 -5.26 1.12 -1.72
CA LYS A 46 -5.18 -0.04 -0.82
C LYS A 46 -6.26 -0.01 0.25
N LYS A 47 -6.52 1.15 0.87
CA LYS A 47 -7.61 1.34 1.84
C LYS A 47 -8.98 1.07 1.24
N GLN A 48 -9.22 1.48 0.00
CA GLN A 48 -10.49 1.24 -0.67
C GLN A 48 -10.73 -0.25 -0.90
N VAL A 49 -9.70 -0.99 -1.32
CA VAL A 49 -9.79 -2.45 -1.47
C VAL A 49 -9.98 -3.12 -0.12
N ASP A 50 -9.22 -2.72 0.92
CA ASP A 50 -9.36 -3.23 2.28
C ASP A 50 -10.78 -3.04 2.83
N PHE A 51 -11.41 -1.89 2.57
CA PHE A 51 -12.82 -1.66 2.91
C PHE A 51 -13.75 -2.73 2.33
N TYR A 52 -13.63 -3.06 1.04
CA TYR A 52 -14.46 -4.11 0.43
C TYR A 52 -14.13 -5.51 0.94
N LEU A 53 -12.87 -5.81 1.25
CA LEU A 53 -12.48 -7.10 1.80
C LEU A 53 -13.02 -7.32 3.22
N ARG A 54 -13.21 -6.25 4.00
CA ARG A 54 -13.81 -6.30 5.33
C ARG A 54 -15.29 -6.70 5.31
N GLU A 55 -15.99 -6.44 4.21
CA GLU A 55 -17.39 -6.86 4.04
C GLU A 55 -17.54 -8.35 3.71
N LEU A 56 -16.45 -9.07 3.37
CA LEU A 56 -16.50 -10.49 3.02
C LEU A 56 -16.60 -11.39 4.26
N PRO A 57 -17.32 -12.53 4.19
CA PRO A 57 -17.54 -13.42 5.33
C PRO A 57 -16.23 -14.06 5.83
N HIS A 58 -15.69 -13.53 6.93
CA HIS A 58 -14.35 -13.80 7.42
C HIS A 58 -13.99 -15.25 7.77
N ARG A 59 -14.97 -16.15 7.89
CA ARG A 59 -14.75 -17.57 8.23
C ARG A 59 -14.12 -18.38 7.08
N HIS A 60 -14.20 -17.89 5.85
CA HIS A 60 -13.74 -18.62 4.66
C HIS A 60 -12.50 -18.03 3.99
N PHE A 61 -12.08 -16.84 4.43
CA PHE A 61 -11.02 -16.09 3.78
C PHE A 61 -9.92 -15.75 4.78
N LEU A 62 -8.67 -15.83 4.32
CA LEU A 62 -7.51 -15.26 4.99
C LEU A 62 -6.99 -14.10 4.15
N PHE A 63 -6.84 -12.93 4.75
CA PHE A 63 -6.34 -11.73 4.08
C PHE A 63 -4.95 -11.39 4.61
N LEU A 64 -4.00 -11.23 3.69
CA LEU A 64 -2.60 -10.89 3.94
C LEU A 64 -2.22 -9.67 3.10
N HIS A 65 -2.04 -8.51 3.75
CA HIS A 65 -1.62 -7.28 3.09
C HIS A 65 -0.10 -7.10 3.11
N ASP A 66 0.46 -6.51 2.04
CA ASP A 66 1.88 -6.17 1.90
C ASP A 66 2.79 -7.36 2.26
N LEU A 67 2.53 -8.50 1.63
CA LEU A 67 3.28 -9.74 1.86
C LEU A 67 4.58 -9.69 1.05
N ARG A 68 5.72 -9.59 1.74
CA ARG A 68 7.05 -9.59 1.12
C ARG A 68 7.68 -10.97 1.22
N LEU A 69 7.91 -11.61 0.08
CA LEU A 69 8.45 -12.96 -0.01
C LEU A 69 9.85 -12.93 -0.64
N LYS A 70 10.72 -13.79 -0.12
CA LYS A 70 12.07 -14.01 -0.65
C LYS A 70 12.00 -15.11 -1.71
N THR A 71 12.64 -14.90 -2.85
CA THR A 71 12.82 -15.91 -3.89
C THR A 71 14.03 -16.79 -3.58
N GLU A 72 14.11 -17.94 -4.22
CA GLU A 72 15.28 -18.83 -4.12
C GLU A 72 16.57 -18.14 -4.59
N MET A 73 16.46 -17.21 -5.54
CA MET A 73 17.58 -16.40 -6.04
C MET A 73 18.04 -15.31 -5.06
N GLY A 74 17.42 -15.21 -3.89
CA GLY A 74 17.75 -14.20 -2.88
C GLY A 74 17.15 -12.82 -3.13
N THR A 75 16.35 -12.65 -4.20
CA THR A 75 15.59 -11.43 -4.46
C THR A 75 14.29 -11.42 -3.67
N PHE A 76 13.61 -10.27 -3.60
CA PHE A 76 12.32 -10.15 -2.93
C PHE A 76 11.27 -9.60 -3.89
N PHE A 77 10.05 -10.11 -3.76
CA PHE A 77 8.87 -9.51 -4.38
C PHE A 77 7.82 -9.23 -3.32
N GLN A 78 6.90 -8.33 -3.65
CA GLN A 78 5.79 -7.95 -2.80
C GLN A 78 4.48 -8.31 -3.49
N ILE A 79 3.55 -8.83 -2.70
CA ILE A 79 2.15 -8.99 -3.09
C ILE A 79 1.37 -7.95 -2.30
N ASP A 80 0.63 -7.10 -3.00
CA ASP A 80 -0.18 -6.06 -2.38
C ASP A 80 -1.26 -6.65 -1.47
N THR A 81 -2.05 -7.61 -1.96
CA THR A 81 -2.98 -8.38 -1.12
C THR A 81 -3.11 -9.81 -1.62
N LEU A 82 -2.86 -10.77 -0.73
CA LEU A 82 -3.10 -12.18 -0.96
C LEU A 82 -4.36 -12.60 -0.19
N VAL A 83 -5.36 -13.09 -0.93
CA VAL A 83 -6.58 -13.68 -0.37
C VAL A 83 -6.49 -15.18 -0.50
N LEU A 84 -6.48 -15.90 0.62
CA LEU A 84 -6.52 -17.35 0.64
C LEU A 84 -7.90 -17.84 1.04
N THR A 85 -8.33 -18.91 0.37
CA THR A 85 -9.48 -19.73 0.75
C THR A 85 -9.00 -21.16 0.99
N GLY A 86 -9.89 -22.05 1.41
CA GLY A 86 -9.55 -23.47 1.53
C GLY A 86 -9.17 -24.16 0.20
N LYS A 87 -9.34 -23.50 -0.96
CA LYS A 87 -9.13 -24.12 -2.29
C LYS A 87 -8.34 -23.26 -3.28
N THR A 88 -8.15 -21.97 -3.00
CA THR A 88 -7.65 -21.00 -3.99
C THR A 88 -6.87 -19.89 -3.31
N ALA A 89 -5.83 -19.43 -4.00
CA ALA A 89 -5.09 -18.22 -3.70
C ALA A 89 -5.38 -17.17 -4.78
N ILE A 90 -5.76 -15.97 -4.36
CA ILE A 90 -6.08 -14.84 -5.24
C ILE A 90 -5.12 -13.71 -4.91
N ILE A 91 -4.39 -13.25 -5.92
CA ILE A 91 -3.51 -12.08 -5.82
C ILE A 91 -4.27 -10.86 -6.34
N LEU A 92 -4.42 -9.86 -5.49
CA LEU A 92 -5.01 -8.57 -5.85
C LEU A 92 -3.88 -7.53 -5.92
N GLU A 93 -3.71 -6.95 -7.10
CA GLU A 93 -2.80 -5.82 -7.31
C GLU A 93 -3.57 -4.51 -7.39
N VAL A 94 -3.17 -3.54 -6.57
CA VAL A 94 -3.94 -2.31 -6.37
C VAL A 94 -3.20 -1.14 -7.01
N LYS A 95 -3.65 -0.74 -8.19
CA LYS A 95 -3.12 0.44 -8.87
C LYS A 95 -4.08 1.60 -8.71
N ASN A 96 -3.64 2.65 -8.03
CA ASN A 96 -4.34 3.93 -8.01
C ASN A 96 -3.52 4.96 -8.78
N TYR A 97 -3.93 5.24 -10.01
CA TYR A 97 -3.33 6.27 -10.84
C TYR A 97 -3.96 7.61 -10.45
N ALA A 98 -3.27 8.38 -9.60
CA ALA A 98 -3.69 9.75 -9.27
C ALA A 98 -3.40 10.76 -10.39
N ASP A 99 -2.51 10.41 -11.33
CA ASP A 99 -2.35 11.18 -12.55
C ASP A 99 -3.51 10.83 -13.48
N SER A 100 -4.39 11.82 -13.67
CA SER A 100 -5.53 11.81 -14.57
C SER A 100 -5.17 11.17 -15.92
N LEU A 101 -6.05 10.28 -16.39
CA LEU A 101 -6.24 10.09 -17.83
C LEU A 101 -6.39 11.48 -18.45
N HIS A 102 -5.35 11.92 -19.16
CA HIS A 102 -5.40 13.03 -20.09
C HIS A 102 -5.69 12.48 -21.48
#